data_AF-J9DLY6-F1
#
_entry.id   AF-J9DLY6-F1
#
_cell.length_a   1.000
_cell.length_b   1.000
_cell.length_c   1.000
_cell.angle_alpha   90.00
_cell.angle_beta   90.00
_cell.angle_gamma   90.00
#
_symmetry.space_group_name_H-M   'P 1'
#
loop_
_entity.id
_entity.type
_entity.pdbx_description
1 polymer ?
#
loop_
_entity_poly.entity_id
_entity_poly.type
_entity_poly.pdbx_seq_one_letter_code
_entity_poly.pdbx_strand_id
1 'polypeptide(L)'
;HLGCAAIKIVERVWETHLTPTEVAALADKASQSRDPCMVEAAAKLALSVLPKAYALTAAESQKALHQCKEQSSEMLEKACRAVEQ
;
A
#
# COMPACT_ATOMS: atom_id res chain seq x y z
N HIS A 1 -11.92 -4.81 13.66
CA HIS A 1 -12.81 -3.85 12.95
C HIS A 1 -12.28 -2.41 12.90
N LEU A 2 -11.89 -1.78 14.03
CA LEU A 2 -11.38 -0.39 14.01
C LEU A 2 -10.13 -0.18 13.13
N GLY A 3 -9.21 -1.15 13.10
CA GLY A 3 -8.00 -1.06 12.29
C GLY A 3 -8.26 -0.90 10.78
N CYS A 4 -9.18 -1.68 10.21
CA CYS A 4 -9.44 -1.66 8.77
C CYS A 4 -10.01 -0.30 8.32
N ALA A 5 -10.91 0.28 9.13
CA ALA A 5 -11.45 1.61 8.87
C ALA A 5 -10.36 2.69 8.95
N ALA A 6 -9.44 2.60 9.92
CA ALA A 6 -8.34 3.54 10.04
C ALA A 6 -7.41 3.49 8.81
N ILE A 7 -7.03 2.30 8.33
CA ILE A 7 -6.18 2.16 7.13
C ILE A 7 -6.87 2.75 5.90
N LYS A 8 -8.18 2.52 5.74
CA LYS A 8 -8.98 3.13 4.64
C LYS A 8 -9.05 4.65 4.72
N ILE A 9 -9.03 5.23 5.92
CA ILE A 9 -8.96 6.69 6.07
C ILE A 9 -7.58 7.17 5.67
N VAL A 10 -6.52 6.53 6.17
CA VAL A 10 -5.13 6.89 5.85
C VAL A 10 -4.90 6.83 4.33
N GLU A 11 -5.40 5.81 3.63
CA GLU A 11 -5.32 5.69 2.17
C GLU A 11 -5.82 6.93 1.43
N ARG A 12 -6.80 7.66 1.97
CA ARG A 12 -7.38 8.86 1.34
C ARG A 12 -6.67 10.16 1.70
N VAL A 13 -5.99 10.21 2.85
CA VAL A 13 -5.49 11.48 3.43
C VAL A 13 -3.99 11.49 3.67
N TRP A 14 -3.29 10.38 3.43
CA TRP A 14 -1.89 10.28 3.81
C TRP A 14 -1.02 11.35 3.15
N GLU A 15 -1.37 11.79 1.94
CA GLU A 15 -0.55 12.76 1.19
C GLU A 15 -0.36 14.10 1.91
N THR A 16 -1.28 14.47 2.80
CA THR A 16 -1.22 15.71 3.57
C THR A 16 -0.60 15.55 4.96
N HIS A 17 -0.32 14.31 5.37
CA HIS A 17 0.03 13.99 6.76
C HIS A 17 1.24 13.08 6.93
N LEU A 18 1.59 12.29 5.91
CA LEU A 18 2.61 11.25 5.97
C LEU A 18 3.49 11.29 4.73
N THR A 19 4.73 10.88 4.90
CA THR A 19 5.65 10.63 3.79
C THR A 19 5.32 9.31 3.08
N PRO A 20 5.68 9.16 1.79
CA PRO A 20 5.53 7.88 1.09
C PRO A 20 6.15 6.70 1.85
N THR A 21 7.34 6.89 2.43
CA THR A 21 8.04 5.87 3.24
C THR A 21 7.24 5.45 4.47
N GLU A 22 6.69 6.40 5.24
CA GLU A 22 5.86 6.09 6.41
C GLU A 22 4.60 5.30 6.03
N VAL A 23 4.00 5.64 4.88
CA VAL A 23 2.82 4.96 4.36
C VAL A 23 3.14 3.55 3.88
N ALA A 24 4.26 3.37 3.17
CA ALA A 24 4.74 2.05 2.75
C ALA A 24 5.02 1.14 3.96
N ALA A 25 5.64 1.67 5.02
CA ALA A 25 5.88 0.95 6.27
C ALA A 25 4.57 0.60 7.00
N LEU A 26 3.59 1.50 7.00
CA LEU A 26 2.27 1.25 7.59
C LEU A 26 1.52 0.16 6.82
N ALA A 27 1.54 0.20 5.48
CA ALA A 27 0.96 -0.82 4.63
C ALA A 27 1.62 -2.18 4.88
N ASP A 28 2.96 -2.25 4.90
CA ASP A 28 3.72 -3.47 5.20
C ASP A 28 3.30 -4.08 6.55
N LYS A 29 3.16 -3.25 7.59
CA LYS A 29 2.72 -3.71 8.91
C LYS A 29 1.26 -4.18 8.92
N ALA A 30 0.36 -3.45 8.24
CA ALA A 30 -1.05 -3.81 8.15
C ALA A 30 -1.28 -5.11 7.33
N SER A 31 -0.41 -5.37 6.34
CA SER A 31 -0.47 -6.57 5.49
C SER A 31 -0.23 -7.88 6.26
N GLN A 32 0.46 -7.82 7.40
CA GLN A 32 0.76 -8.98 8.26
C GLN A 32 -0.43 -9.39 9.15
N SER A 33 -1.55 -8.67 9.07
CA SER A 33 -2.78 -9.01 9.80
C SER A 33 -3.39 -10.31 9.29
N ARG A 34 -4.09 -11.03 10.18
CA ARG A 34 -4.91 -12.20 9.80
C ARG A 34 -6.32 -11.83 9.35
N ASP A 35 -6.71 -10.57 9.53
CA ASP A 35 -8.02 -10.05 9.12
C ASP A 35 -8.00 -9.73 7.61
N PRO A 36 -8.81 -10.40 6.77
CA PRO A 36 -8.84 -10.16 5.33
C PRO A 36 -9.14 -8.70 4.96
N CYS A 37 -9.98 -8.01 5.75
CA CYS A 37 -10.28 -6.59 5.53
C CYS A 37 -9.01 -5.73 5.70
N MET A 38 -8.19 -6.05 6.71
CA MET A 38 -6.94 -5.35 6.97
C MET A 38 -5.93 -5.56 5.84
N VAL A 39 -5.77 -6.81 5.38
CA VAL A 39 -4.83 -7.13 4.31
C VAL A 39 -5.25 -6.46 2.99
N GLU A 40 -6.54 -6.48 2.66
CA GLU A 40 -7.07 -5.79 1.49
C GLU A 40 -6.85 -4.26 1.58
N ALA A 41 -7.13 -3.67 2.74
CA ALA A 41 -6.93 -2.24 2.96
C ALA A 41 -5.43 -1.87 2.90
N ALA A 42 -4.54 -2.73 3.42
CA ALA A 42 -3.10 -2.55 3.35
C ALA A 42 -2.60 -2.56 1.91
N ALA A 43 -3.08 -3.49 1.08
CA ALA A 43 -2.71 -3.56 -0.33
C ALA A 43 -3.21 -2.34 -1.13
N LYS A 44 -4.41 -1.82 -0.83
CA LYS A 44 -4.89 -0.55 -1.41
C LYS A 44 -4.03 0.64 -0.99
N LEU A 45 -3.62 0.68 0.28
CA LEU A 45 -2.68 1.69 0.78
C LEU A 45 -1.32 1.58 0.08
N ALA A 46 -0.79 0.37 -0.08
CA ALA A 46 0.45 0.09 -0.80
C ALA A 46 0.34 0.51 -2.28
N LEU A 47 -0.79 0.25 -2.95
CA LEU A 47 -1.02 0.69 -4.32
C LEU A 47 -0.99 2.22 -4.43
N SER A 48 -1.60 2.93 -3.46
CA SER A 48 -1.66 4.40 -3.48
C SER A 48 -0.30 5.08 -3.37
N VAL A 49 0.72 4.41 -2.82
CA VAL A 49 2.06 4.99 -2.66
C VAL A 49 2.97 4.76 -3.88
N LEU A 50 2.67 3.77 -4.73
CA LEU A 50 3.50 3.41 -5.88
C LEU A 50 3.69 4.52 -6.94
N PRO A 51 2.74 5.45 -7.19
CA PRO A 51 2.99 6.64 -8.01
C PRO A 51 4.11 7.54 -7.48
N LYS A 52 4.51 7.37 -6.23
CA LYS A 52 5.60 8.08 -5.57
C LYS A 52 6.79 7.17 -5.29
N ALA A 53 6.96 6.11 -6.09
CA ALA A 53 8.06 5.15 -5.94
C ALA A 53 9.45 5.79 -6.01
N TYR A 54 9.60 6.97 -6.63
CA TYR A 54 10.85 7.76 -6.60
C TYR A 54 11.28 8.19 -5.18
N ALA A 55 10.34 8.28 -4.24
CA ALA A 55 10.59 8.60 -2.83
C ALA A 55 10.77 7.35 -1.96
N LEU A 56 10.63 6.16 -2.55
CA LEU A 56 10.79 4.87 -1.88
C LEU A 56 12.14 4.24 -2.24
N THR A 57 12.62 3.37 -1.36
CA THR A 57 13.71 2.45 -1.69
C THR A 57 13.20 1.33 -2.60
N ALA A 58 14.12 0.69 -3.34
CA ALA A 58 13.76 -0.47 -4.16
C ALA A 58 13.07 -1.58 -3.35
N ALA A 59 13.50 -1.81 -2.10
CA ALA A 59 12.90 -2.82 -1.22
C ALA A 59 11.45 -2.48 -0.85
N GLU A 60 11.14 -1.21 -0.58
CA GLU A 60 9.79 -0.75 -0.25
C GLU A 60 8.86 -0.85 -1.44
N SER A 61 9.32 -0.44 -2.63
CA SER A 61 8.56 -0.58 -3.87
C SER A 61 8.27 -2.05 -4.19
N GLN A 62 9.26 -2.94 -4.04
CA GLN A 62 9.06 -4.39 -4.24
C GLN A 62 8.07 -4.98 -3.24
N LYS A 63 8.11 -4.56 -1.97
CA LYS A 63 7.12 -4.98 -0.96
C LYS A 63 5.72 -4.51 -1.30
N ALA A 64 5.55 -3.26 -1.74
CA ALA A 64 4.26 -2.72 -2.13
C ALA A 64 3.68 -3.46 -3.35
N LEU A 65 4.52 -3.75 -4.36
CA LEU A 65 4.15 -4.59 -5.51
C LEU A 65 3.77 -6.01 -5.07
N HIS A 66 4.53 -6.61 -4.16
CA HIS A 66 4.22 -7.94 -3.63
C HIS A 66 2.87 -7.96 -2.90
N GLN A 67 2.57 -6.96 -2.06
CA GLN A 67 1.26 -6.85 -1.40
C GLN A 67 0.11 -6.75 -2.41
N CYS A 68 0.31 -6.03 -3.53
CA CYS A 68 -0.68 -5.95 -4.61
C CYS A 68 -0.87 -7.31 -5.30
N LYS A 69 0.23 -8.05 -5.53
CA LYS A 69 0.20 -9.40 -6.11
C LYS A 69 -0.57 -10.40 -5.26
N GLU A 70 -0.37 -10.38 -3.94
CA GLU A 70 -1.06 -11.28 -3.01
C GLU A 70 -2.57 -11.04 -2.98
N GLN A 71 -3.04 -9.85 -3.39
CA GLN A 71 -4.47 -9.59 -3.55
C GLN A 71 -5.02 -10.12 -4.87
N SER A 72 -4.41 -9.76 -6.00
CA SER A 72 -4.84 -10.18 -7.33
C SER A 72 -3.83 -9.79 -8.41
N SER A 73 -3.74 -10.59 -9.47
CA SER A 73 -3.00 -10.24 -10.68
C SER A 73 -3.43 -8.90 -11.28
N GLU A 74 -4.73 -8.55 -11.21
CA GLU A 74 -5.23 -7.26 -11.68
C GLU A 74 -4.68 -6.10 -10.85
N MET A 75 -4.58 -6.28 -9.54
CA MET A 75 -4.04 -5.25 -8.65
C MET A 75 -2.53 -5.09 -8.86
N LEU A 76 -1.80 -6.19 -9.09
CA LEU A 76 -0.39 -6.12 -9.49
C LEU A 76 -0.20 -5.35 -10.80
N GLU A 77 -1.06 -5.56 -11.80
CA GLU A 77 -0.95 -4.84 -13.07
C GLU A 77 -1.14 -3.33 -12.89
N LYS A 78 -2.12 -2.93 -12.07
CA LYS A 78 -2.32 -1.52 -11.67
C LYS A 78 -1.10 -0.98 -10.92
N ALA A 79 -0.52 -1.78 -10.04
CA ALA A 79 0.64 -1.45 -9.25
C ALA A 79 1.88 -1.19 -10.13
N CYS A 80 2.14 -2.04 -11.12
CA CYS A 80 3.22 -1.84 -12.09
C CYS A 80 3.02 -0.52 -12.86
N ARG A 81 1.81 -0.31 -13.40
CA ARG A 81 1.48 0.94 -14.12
C ARG A 81 1.62 2.19 -13.26
N ALA A 82 1.38 2.08 -11.96
CA ALA A 82 1.54 3.19 -11.02
C ALA A 82 3.01 3.58 -10.84
N VAL A 83 3.96 2.62 -10.86
CA VAL A 83 5.40 2.90 -10.75
C VAL A 83 5.97 3.54 -12.02
N GLU A 84 5.37 3.27 -13.17
CA GLU A 84 5.81 3.76 -14.47
C GLU A 84 5.39 5.22 -14.78
N GLN A 85 4.57 5.83 -13.94
CA GLN A 85 4.09 7.21 -14.05
C GLN A 85 5.04 8.20 -13.36
#